data_AF-A0A6B3F839-F1
#
_entry.id   AF-A0A6B3F839-F1
#
_cell.length_a   1.000
_cell.length_b   1.000
_cell.length_c   1.000
_cell.angle_alpha   90.00
_cell.angle_beta   90.00
_cell.angle_gamma   90.00
#
_symmetry.space_group_name_H-M   'P 1'
#
loop_
_entity.id
_entity.type
_entity.pdbx_description
1 polymer ?
#
loop_
_entity_poly.entity_id
_entity_poly.type
_entity_poly.pdbx_seq_one_letter_code
_entity_poly.pdbx_strand_id
1 'polypeptide(L)'
;HHLTTERLRTLLPETAPLTVTRHVLPHLHAVNFVIEGLLGEGAAARDRFDPQAKALGEWLRARRTDVPEGLLGPVPEPPEAPEETRA
;
A
#
# COMPACT_ATOMS: atom_id res chain seq x y z
N HIS A 1 -9.41 -5.14 8.79
CA HIS A 1 -8.11 -4.73 8.21
C HIS A 1 -8.05 -5.17 6.75
N HIS A 2 -7.80 -4.27 5.80
CA HIS A 2 -7.82 -4.59 4.36
C HIS A 2 -6.51 -5.25 3.85
N LEU A 3 -5.34 -4.76 4.27
CA LEU A 3 -4.03 -5.33 3.90
C LEU A 3 -3.59 -6.40 4.91
N THR A 4 -3.97 -7.66 4.65
CA THR A 4 -3.51 -8.86 5.38
C THR A 4 -2.38 -9.57 4.63
N THR A 5 -1.78 -10.59 5.25
CA THR A 5 -0.76 -11.43 4.62
C THR A 5 -1.33 -12.20 3.42
N GLU A 6 -2.55 -12.70 3.54
CA GLU A 6 -3.27 -13.40 2.46
C GLU A 6 -3.51 -12.43 1.30
N ARG A 7 -3.95 -11.21 1.60
CA ARG A 7 -4.16 -10.18 0.57
C ARG A 7 -2.85 -9.81 -0.13
N LEU A 8 -1.75 -9.69 0.63
CA LEU A 8 -0.43 -9.44 0.05
C LEU A 8 -0.04 -10.54 -0.93
N ARG A 9 -0.27 -11.82 -0.59
CA ARG A 9 0.01 -12.96 -1.48
C ARG A 9 -0.83 -12.95 -2.75
N THR A 10 -2.05 -12.42 -2.70
CA THR A 10 -2.84 -12.19 -3.92
C THR A 10 -2.27 -11.06 -4.78
N LEU A 11 -1.75 -9.99 -4.17
CA LEU A 11 -1.21 -8.83 -4.87
C LEU A 11 0.21 -9.08 -5.42
N LEU A 12 1.00 -9.91 -4.73
CA LEU A 12 2.38 -10.30 -5.04
C LEU A 12 2.51 -11.83 -4.94
N PRO A 13 2.12 -12.59 -5.99
CA PRO A 13 2.08 -14.06 -5.94
C PRO A 13 3.40 -14.76 -5.58
N GLU A 14 4.54 -14.16 -5.87
CA GLU A 14 5.89 -14.65 -5.54
C GLU A 14 6.13 -14.72 -4.03
N THR A 15 5.31 -14.06 -3.22
CA THR A 15 5.35 -14.12 -1.76
C THR A 15 4.57 -15.31 -1.18
N ALA A 16 3.78 -16.01 -1.99
CA ALA A 16 2.98 -17.16 -1.55
C ALA A 16 3.80 -18.28 -0.88
N PRO A 17 4.95 -18.71 -1.42
CA PRO A 17 5.77 -19.75 -0.79
C PRO A 17 6.66 -19.23 0.34
N LEU A 18 6.69 -17.91 0.59
CA LEU A 18 7.63 -17.28 1.52
C LEU A 18 7.00 -17.03 2.89
N THR A 19 7.86 -16.98 3.90
CA THR A 19 7.50 -16.50 5.24
C THR A 19 7.24 -15.00 5.17
N VAL A 20 6.03 -14.59 5.58
CA VAL A 20 5.60 -13.19 5.59
C VAL A 20 5.14 -12.81 6.99
N THR A 21 5.83 -11.86 7.60
CA THR A 21 5.46 -11.28 8.90
C THR A 21 4.85 -9.90 8.69
N ARG A 22 3.70 -9.66 9.34
CA ARG A 22 2.93 -8.41 9.24
C ARG A 22 3.04 -7.61 10.54
N HIS A 23 3.54 -6.39 10.44
CA HIS A 23 3.61 -5.43 11.55
C HIS A 23 2.65 -4.26 11.29
N VAL A 24 1.71 -4.02 12.20
CA VAL A 24 0.74 -2.92 12.07
C VAL A 24 1.28 -1.66 12.75
N LEU A 25 1.13 -0.52 12.09
CA LEU A 25 1.56 0.79 12.59
C LEU A 25 0.31 1.70 12.70
N PRO A 26 -0.50 1.55 13.78
CA PRO A 26 -1.86 2.10 13.83
C PRO A 26 -1.89 3.64 13.77
N HIS A 27 -0.95 4.31 14.42
CA HIS A 27 -0.87 5.78 14.43
C HIS A 27 -0.35 6.38 13.11
N LEU A 28 0.09 5.53 12.17
CA LEU A 28 0.57 5.94 10.84
C LEU A 28 -0.40 5.50 9.72
N HIS A 29 -1.51 4.84 10.07
CA HIS A 29 -2.39 4.17 9.10
C HIS A 29 -1.62 3.25 8.12
N ALA A 30 -0.55 2.63 8.62
CA ALA A 30 0.40 1.88 7.80
C ALA A 30 0.56 0.43 8.27
N VAL A 31 1.10 -0.39 7.39
CA VAL A 31 1.52 -1.76 7.67
C VAL A 31 2.89 -1.99 7.05
N ASN A 32 3.76 -2.67 7.77
CA ASN A 32 5.03 -3.15 7.25
C ASN A 32 4.96 -4.68 7.08
N PHE A 33 5.42 -5.17 5.93
CA PHE A 33 5.54 -6.59 5.65
C PHE A 33 7.00 -6.96 5.53
N VAL A 34 7.45 -7.93 6.32
CA VAL A 34 8.77 -8.55 6.20
C VAL A 34 8.60 -9.85 5.44
N ILE A 35 9.26 -9.97 4.30
CA ILE A 35 9.19 -11.15 3.43
C ILE A 35 10.58 -11.75 3.36
N GLU A 36 10.76 -12.91 3.96
CA GLU A 36 12.06 -13.57 4.06
C GLU A 36 12.47 -14.20 2.73
N GLY A 37 13.74 -14.01 2.33
CA GLY A 37 14.32 -14.64 1.15
C GLY A 37 13.92 -14.04 -0.21
N LEU A 38 12.99 -13.07 -0.26
CA LEU A 38 12.47 -12.53 -1.53
C LEU A 38 13.54 -11.78 -2.35
N LEU A 39 14.45 -11.08 -1.69
CA LEU A 39 15.48 -10.25 -2.33
C LEU A 39 16.90 -10.86 -2.23
N GLY A 40 17.00 -12.15 -1.88
CA GLY A 40 18.29 -12.78 -1.62
C GLY A 40 19.07 -12.07 -0.50
N GLU A 41 20.36 -11.79 -0.73
CA GLU A 41 21.18 -11.01 0.23
C GLU A 41 20.91 -9.48 0.19
N GLY A 42 20.08 -9.01 -0.75
CA GLY A 42 19.57 -7.64 -0.82
C GLY A 42 20.64 -6.54 -0.89
N ALA A 43 20.24 -5.33 -0.45
CA ALA A 43 21.12 -4.16 -0.28
C ALA A 43 22.33 -4.41 0.63
N ALA A 44 22.24 -5.36 1.56
CA ALA A 44 23.30 -5.63 2.52
C ALA A 44 24.55 -6.25 1.86
N ALA A 45 24.39 -6.90 0.71
CA ALA A 45 25.50 -7.48 -0.05
C ALA A 45 26.21 -6.49 -0.98
N ARG A 46 25.69 -5.27 -1.20
CA ARG A 46 26.30 -4.26 -2.08
C ARG A 46 26.04 -2.85 -1.57
N ASP A 47 27.10 -2.03 -1.43
CA ASP A 47 27.07 -0.60 -1.02
C ASP A 47 26.30 0.36 -1.97
N ARG A 48 25.40 -0.15 -2.81
CA ARG A 48 24.59 0.61 -3.76
C ARG A 48 23.11 0.54 -3.40
N PHE A 49 22.37 1.59 -3.76
CA PHE A 49 20.90 1.60 -3.70
C PHE A 49 20.32 0.33 -4.33
N ASP A 50 19.49 -0.39 -3.58
CA ASP A 50 18.86 -1.64 -3.99
C ASP A 50 17.80 -1.40 -5.07
N PRO A 51 18.10 -1.67 -6.36
CA PRO A 51 17.15 -1.46 -7.43
C PRO A 51 16.02 -2.49 -7.37
N GLN A 52 16.25 -3.66 -6.76
CA GLN A 52 15.29 -4.75 -6.67
C GLN A 52 14.19 -4.42 -5.65
N ALA A 53 14.58 -3.95 -4.46
CA ALA A 53 13.63 -3.50 -3.45
C ALA A 53 12.75 -2.35 -3.98
N LYS A 54 13.35 -1.38 -4.68
CA LYS A 54 12.59 -0.28 -5.29
C LYS A 54 11.63 -0.75 -6.37
N ALA A 55 12.10 -1.61 -7.28
CA ALA A 55 11.24 -2.17 -8.34
C ALA A 55 10.08 -2.98 -7.76
N LEU A 56 10.30 -3.76 -6.70
CA LEU A 56 9.25 -4.49 -6.00
C LEU A 56 8.19 -3.55 -5.39
N GLY A 57 8.63 -2.45 -4.76
CA GLY A 57 7.74 -1.44 -4.22
C GLY A 57 6.86 -0.77 -5.30
N GLU A 58 7.47 -0.40 -6.43
CA GLU A 58 6.73 0.16 -7.56
C GLU A 58 5.76 -0.86 -8.18
N TRP A 59 6.15 -2.13 -8.24
CA TRP A 59 5.28 -3.18 -8.74
C TRP A 59 4.07 -3.42 -7.84
N LEU A 60 4.25 -3.41 -6.52
CA LEU A 60 3.14 -3.45 -5.57
C LEU A 60 2.25 -2.21 -5.71
N ARG A 61 2.84 -1.02 -5.87
CA ARG A 61 2.11 0.25 -6.07
C ARG A 61 1.22 0.23 -7.31
N ALA A 62 1.62 -0.48 -8.36
CA ALA A 62 0.83 -0.63 -9.58
C ALA A 62 -0.40 -1.55 -9.42
N ARG A 63 -0.57 -2.23 -8.27
CA ARG A 63 -1.72 -3.11 -8.03
C ARG A 63 -2.95 -2.30 -7.61
N ARG A 64 -4.10 -2.67 -8.16
CA ARG A 64 -5.40 -2.11 -7.77
C ARG A 64 -5.94 -2.82 -6.54
N THR A 65 -6.51 -2.05 -5.64
CA THR A 65 -7.24 -2.59 -4.50
C THR A 65 -8.30 -1.59 -4.04
N ASP A 66 -9.34 -2.11 -3.39
CA ASP A 66 -10.41 -1.27 -2.86
C ASP A 66 -9.91 -0.43 -1.70
N VAL A 67 -10.34 0.84 -1.64
CA VAL A 67 -10.06 1.71 -0.51
C VAL A 67 -11.13 1.47 0.55
N PRO A 68 -10.78 1.09 1.78
CA PRO A 68 -11.75 0.92 2.86
C PRO A 68 -12.52 2.22 3.12
N GLU A 69 -13.85 2.14 3.21
CA GLU A 69 -14.73 3.30 3.43
C GLU A 69 -14.36 4.10 4.69
N GLY A 70 -13.91 3.43 5.75
CA GLY A 70 -13.46 4.10 6.98
C GLY A 70 -12.20 4.96 6.84
N LEU A 71 -11.55 4.97 5.66
CA LEU A 71 -10.47 5.91 5.32
C LEU A 71 -10.96 7.11 4.50
N LEU A 72 -12.21 7.09 4.03
CA LEU A 72 -12.80 8.20 3.30
C LEU A 72 -13.17 9.29 4.31
N GLY A 73 -12.67 10.51 4.06
CA GLY A 73 -13.15 11.69 4.76
C GLY A 73 -14.57 12.06 4.32
N PRO A 74 -15.21 13.04 4.99
CA PRO A 74 -16.47 13.58 4.52
C PRO A 74 -16.31 14.07 3.08
N VAL A 75 -17.28 13.75 2.23
CA VAL A 75 -17.35 14.32 0.88
C VAL A 75 -17.55 15.83 1.05
N PRO A 76 -16.68 16.69 0.48
CA PRO A 76 -16.88 18.13 0.57
C PRO A 76 -18.25 18.47 -0.04
N GLU A 77 -19.04 19.27 0.67
CA GLU A 77 -20.32 19.70 0.14
C GLU A 77 -20.10 20.44 -1.18
N PRO A 78 -20.94 20.19 -2.20
CA PRO A 78 -20.87 20.94 -3.44
C PRO A 78 -21.03 22.44 -3.14
N PRO A 79 -20.35 23.32 -3.90
CA PRO A 79 -20.51 24.76 -3.72
C PRO A 79 -21.99 25.13 -3.88
N GLU A 80 -22.51 25.96 -2.98
CA GLU A 80 -23.86 26.50 -3.09
C GLU A 80 -24.02 27.17 -4.46
N ALA A 81 -25.12 26.84 -5.15
CA ALA A 81 -25.43 27.44 -6.44
C ALA A 81 -25.53 28.97 -6.26
N PRO A 82 -24.98 29.77 -7.20
CA PRO A 82 -25.09 31.21 -7.11
C PRO A 82 -26.57 31.61 -7.04
N GLU A 83 -26.90 32.43 -6.05
CA GLU A 83 -28.24 32.97 -5.84
C GLU A 83 -28.66 33.67 -7.15
N GLU A 84 -29.64 33.10 -7.86
CA GLU A 84 -30.19 33.73 -9.06
C GLU A 84 -30.68 35.11 -8.65
N THR A 85 -29.97 36.14 -9.11
CA THR A 85 -30.36 37.53 -8.91
C THR A 85 -31.69 37.72 -9.63
N ARG A 86 -32.77 37.66 -8.86
CA ARG A 86 -34.13 37.91 -9.30
C ARG A 86 -34.22 39.40 -9.65
N ALA A 87 -34.06 39.70 -10.93
CA ALA A 87 -34.37 41.00 -11.54
C ALA A 87 -35.78 40.96 -12.15
#